data_AF-I0KZF6-F1
#
_entry.id   AF-I0KZF6-F1
#
_cell.length_a   1.000
_cell.length_b   1.000
_cell.length_c   1.000
_cell.angle_alpha   90.00
_cell.angle_beta   90.00
_cell.angle_gamma   90.00
#
_symmetry.space_group_name_H-M   'P 1'
#
loop_
_entity.id
_entity.type
_entity.pdbx_description
1 polymer ?
#
loop_
_entity_poly.entity_id
_entity_poly.type
_entity_poly.pdbx_seq_one_letter_code
_entity_poly.pdbx_strand_id
1 'polypeptide(L)'
;MGRVPARLTIVAGAAWWRLQLGRVAAPGAAIVLALVAADYSWRLHVERRNAIEAAEAKTVLVAYLERVRNEDFDGAYLLLCSDVLESYSEAQHEEFLRTQPPLASFQLGEPQRQSSLEGTFLVYRAQLTSPDGASQVNSLAVALHSDHDPLVCDAPDWRK
;
A
#
# COMPACT_ATOMS: atom_id res chain seq x y z
N MET A 1 -35.01 -65.69 23.73
CA MET A 1 -34.23 -66.75 23.08
C MET A 1 -33.57 -66.13 21.86
N GLY A 2 -32.26 -66.11 21.61
CA GLY A 2 -31.10 -66.58 22.35
C GLY A 2 -29.87 -65.77 21.86
N ARG A 3 -28.86 -65.65 22.74
CA ARG A 3 -27.53 -65.14 22.42
C ARG A 3 -26.72 -66.27 21.78
N VAL A 4 -25.95 -65.98 20.73
CA VAL A 4 -24.72 -66.72 20.38
C VAL A 4 -23.66 -65.71 19.91
N PRO A 5 -22.45 -65.69 20.51
CA PRO A 5 -21.35 -64.82 20.11
C PRO A 5 -20.49 -65.47 19.03
N ALA A 6 -20.14 -64.73 17.98
CA ALA A 6 -19.10 -65.15 17.04
C ALA A 6 -17.72 -64.68 17.57
N ARG A 7 -16.91 -65.65 18.00
CA ARG A 7 -15.48 -65.46 18.29
C ARG A 7 -14.69 -65.42 16.98
N LEU A 8 -13.89 -64.37 16.84
CA LEU A 8 -12.48 -64.32 16.44
C LEU A 8 -12.02 -65.13 15.21
N THR A 9 -11.44 -64.45 14.23
CA THR A 9 -10.05 -64.68 13.77
C THR A 9 -9.59 -63.42 13.02
N ILE A 10 -8.82 -62.54 13.66
CA ILE A 10 -8.06 -61.50 12.93
C ILE A 10 -6.76 -62.17 12.54
N VAL A 11 -6.64 -62.55 11.26
CA VAL A 11 -5.37 -62.93 10.66
C VAL A 11 -4.54 -61.66 10.55
N ALA A 12 -3.50 -61.54 11.39
CA ALA A 12 -2.47 -60.54 11.27
C ALA A 12 -1.64 -60.83 10.00
N GLY A 13 -2.17 -60.44 8.85
CA GLY A 13 -1.42 -60.34 7.61
C GLY A 13 -0.56 -59.09 7.67
N ALA A 14 0.69 -59.23 8.09
CA ALA A 14 1.72 -58.21 7.93
C ALA A 14 1.90 -57.96 6.42
N ALA A 15 1.15 -57.01 5.87
CA ALA A 15 1.37 -56.48 4.54
C ALA A 15 2.51 -55.46 4.63
N TRP A 16 3.71 -55.97 4.37
CA TRP A 16 4.94 -55.21 4.18
C TRP A 16 4.82 -54.36 2.92
N TRP A 17 4.13 -53.22 2.98
CA TRP A 17 4.35 -52.17 2.01
C TRP A 17 5.64 -51.44 2.39
N ARG A 18 6.76 -52.01 1.91
CA ARG A 18 7.99 -51.26 1.70
C ARG A 18 7.64 -50.11 0.76
N LEU A 19 7.41 -48.93 1.31
CA LEU A 19 7.63 -47.67 0.60
C LEU A 19 9.11 -47.66 0.20
N GLN A 20 9.40 -48.18 -1.00
CA GLN A 20 10.62 -47.88 -1.71
C GLN A 20 10.58 -46.38 -1.99
N LEU A 21 11.11 -45.60 -1.05
CA LEU A 21 11.67 -44.29 -1.32
C LEU A 21 12.77 -44.51 -2.35
N GLY A 22 12.36 -44.49 -3.63
CA GLY A 22 13.24 -44.39 -4.77
C GLY A 22 14.06 -43.12 -4.59
N ARG A 23 15.28 -43.31 -4.10
CA ARG A 23 16.37 -42.35 -4.08
C ARG A 23 16.68 -41.90 -5.51
N VAL A 24 15.95 -40.91 -6.01
CA VAL A 24 16.47 -39.89 -6.93
C VAL A 24 15.68 -38.59 -6.69
N ALA A 25 15.75 -38.05 -5.47
CA ALA A 25 15.66 -36.60 -5.36
C ALA A 25 16.99 -36.08 -5.90
N ALA A 26 17.04 -35.83 -7.21
CA ALA A 26 18.17 -35.16 -7.82
C ALA A 26 18.40 -33.85 -7.03
N PRO A 27 19.55 -33.65 -6.37
CA PRO A 27 19.78 -32.46 -5.54
C PRO A 27 19.55 -31.15 -6.33
N GLY A 28 19.69 -31.18 -7.67
CA GLY A 28 19.33 -30.06 -8.54
C GLY A 28 17.84 -29.69 -8.55
N ALA A 29 16.91 -30.64 -8.48
CA ALA A 29 15.46 -30.34 -8.53
C ALA A 29 14.96 -29.68 -7.22
N ALA A 30 15.51 -30.08 -6.08
CA ALA A 30 15.17 -29.49 -4.78
C ALA A 30 15.73 -28.05 -4.64
N ILE A 31 16.93 -27.79 -5.17
CA ILE A 31 17.54 -26.45 -5.15
C ILE A 31 16.75 -25.49 -6.06
N VAL A 32 16.35 -25.93 -7.26
CA VAL A 32 15.55 -25.10 -8.18
C VAL A 32 14.20 -24.73 -7.57
N LEU A 33 13.48 -25.68 -6.97
CA LEU A 33 12.19 -25.40 -6.32
C LEU A 33 12.33 -24.45 -5.11
N ALA A 34 13.39 -24.58 -4.33
CA ALA A 34 13.66 -23.69 -3.20
C ALA A 34 13.95 -22.24 -3.66
N LEU A 35 14.71 -22.06 -4.75
CA LEU A 35 14.99 -20.75 -5.33
C LEU A 35 13.72 -20.09 -5.90
N VAL A 36 12.88 -20.84 -6.61
CA VAL A 36 11.60 -20.32 -7.13
C VAL A 36 10.65 -19.95 -5.98
N ALA A 37 10.56 -20.78 -4.93
CA ALA A 37 9.73 -20.49 -3.77
C ALA A 37 10.21 -19.24 -3.00
N ALA A 38 11.53 -19.04 -2.89
CA ALA A 38 12.10 -17.86 -2.27
C ALA A 38 11.85 -16.59 -3.10
N ASP A 39 12.04 -16.63 -4.42
CA ASP A 39 11.74 -15.50 -5.32
C ASP A 39 10.25 -15.13 -5.28
N TYR A 40 9.37 -16.13 -5.33
CA TYR A 40 7.92 -15.91 -5.28
C TYR A 40 7.47 -15.32 -3.93
N SER A 41 8.01 -15.84 -2.83
CA SER A 41 7.71 -15.32 -1.48
C SER A 41 8.23 -13.88 -1.30
N TRP A 42 9.38 -13.56 -1.86
CA TRP A 42 9.93 -12.20 -1.88
C TRP A 42 9.05 -11.24 -2.69
N ARG A 43 8.63 -11.63 -3.90
CA ARG A 43 7.73 -10.81 -4.73
C ARG A 43 6.41 -10.52 -4.03
N LEU A 44 5.77 -11.55 -3.47
CA LEU A 44 4.53 -11.38 -2.71
C LEU A 44 4.72 -10.47 -1.50
N HIS A 45 5.85 -10.57 -0.80
CA HIS A 45 6.18 -9.68 0.30
C HIS A 45 6.32 -8.23 -0.16
N VAL A 46 7.04 -7.99 -1.26
CA VAL A 46 7.21 -6.65 -1.86
C VAL A 46 5.89 -6.09 -2.37
N GLU A 47 5.08 -6.88 -3.08
CA GLU A 47 3.74 -6.48 -3.55
C GLU A 47 2.84 -6.09 -2.38
N ARG A 48 2.84 -6.88 -1.30
CA ARG A 48 2.07 -6.59 -0.10
C ARG A 48 2.54 -5.30 0.58
N ARG A 49 3.86 -5.10 0.72
CA ARG A 49 4.43 -3.87 1.28
C ARG A 49 4.05 -2.65 0.44
N ASN A 50 4.17 -2.74 -0.88
CA ASN A 50 3.78 -1.68 -1.80
C ASN A 50 2.29 -1.34 -1.70
N ALA A 51 1.43 -2.35 -1.55
CA ALA A 51 -0.01 -2.15 -1.37
C ALA A 51 -0.35 -1.45 -0.04
N ILE A 52 0.36 -1.79 1.03
CA ILE A 52 0.23 -1.13 2.33
C ILE A 52 0.67 0.32 2.23
N GLU A 53 1.86 0.58 1.70
CA GLU A 53 2.41 1.94 1.50
C GLU A 53 1.48 2.81 0.64
N ALA A 54 0.89 2.24 -0.42
CA ALA A 54 -0.07 2.95 -1.26
C ALA A 54 -1.38 3.26 -0.52
N ALA A 55 -1.87 2.34 0.30
CA ALA A 55 -3.07 2.57 1.11
C ALA A 55 -2.84 3.66 2.19
N GLU A 56 -1.68 3.63 2.85
CA GLU A 56 -1.30 4.63 3.85
C GLU A 56 -1.12 6.01 3.23
N ALA A 57 -0.39 6.10 2.11
CA ALA A 57 -0.22 7.35 1.38
C ALA A 57 -1.55 7.94 0.90
N LYS A 58 -2.45 7.09 0.38
CA LYS A 58 -3.80 7.51 -0.02
C LYS A 58 -4.59 8.03 1.17
N THR A 59 -4.48 7.37 2.32
CA THR A 59 -5.17 7.78 3.56
C THR A 59 -4.74 9.18 4.00
N VAL A 60 -3.44 9.47 3.98
CA VAL A 60 -2.92 10.80 4.34
C VAL A 60 -3.36 11.86 3.33
N LEU A 61 -3.29 11.56 2.03
CA LEU A 61 -3.73 12.51 1.00
C LEU A 61 -5.23 12.82 1.09
N VAL A 62 -6.06 11.79 1.37
CA VAL A 62 -7.49 11.97 1.64
C VAL A 62 -7.69 12.86 2.87
N ALA A 63 -6.97 12.60 3.96
CA ALA A 63 -7.06 13.41 5.17
C ALA A 63 -6.68 14.89 4.92
N TYR A 64 -5.63 15.13 4.13
CA TYR A 64 -5.24 16.49 3.72
C TYR A 64 -6.36 17.18 2.92
N LEU A 65 -6.88 16.55 1.86
CA LEU A 65 -7.93 17.14 1.03
C LEU A 65 -9.26 17.33 1.78
N GLU A 66 -9.58 16.45 2.71
CA GLU A 66 -10.73 16.60 3.61
C GLU A 66 -10.59 17.82 4.52
N ARG A 67 -9.39 18.07 5.05
CA ARG A 67 -9.12 19.27 5.85
C ARG A 67 -9.20 20.54 5.00
N VAL A 68 -8.62 20.54 3.80
CA VAL A 68 -8.75 21.64 2.83
C VAL A 68 -10.22 21.92 2.51
N ARG A 69 -11.02 20.88 2.25
CA ARG A 69 -12.47 21.00 2.01
C ARG A 69 -13.23 21.62 3.18
N ASN A 70 -12.82 21.30 4.41
CA ASN A 70 -13.47 21.78 5.62
C ASN A 70 -12.88 23.11 6.14
N GLU A 71 -12.02 23.77 5.35
CA GLU A 71 -11.31 25.00 5.71
C GLU A 71 -10.43 24.88 6.98
N ASP A 72 -10.01 23.66 7.32
CA ASP A 72 -9.07 23.35 8.40
C ASP A 72 -7.63 23.40 7.89
N PHE A 73 -7.16 24.62 7.61
CA PHE A 73 -5.85 24.84 6.98
C PHE A 73 -4.68 24.52 7.92
N ASP A 74 -4.78 24.87 9.21
CA ASP A 74 -3.79 24.50 10.23
C ASP A 74 -3.60 22.98 10.28
N GLY A 75 -4.71 22.23 10.28
CA GLY A 75 -4.65 20.77 10.25
C GLY A 75 -4.09 20.20 8.96
N ALA A 76 -4.36 20.84 7.81
CA ALA A 76 -3.80 20.45 6.52
C ALA A 76 -2.28 20.70 6.47
N TYR A 77 -1.82 21.80 7.05
CA TYR A 77 -0.41 22.17 7.15
C TYR A 77 0.41 21.13 7.92
N LEU A 78 -0.14 20.56 9.00
CA LEU A 78 0.51 19.51 9.79
C LEU A 78 0.71 18.18 9.04
N LEU A 79 0.10 18.00 7.87
CA LEU A 79 0.25 16.82 7.03
C LEU A 79 1.28 17.02 5.90
N LEU A 80 1.94 18.17 5.84
CA LEU A 80 2.93 18.48 4.82
C LEU A 80 4.32 17.93 5.15
N CYS A 81 5.08 17.61 4.11
CA CYS A 81 6.48 17.20 4.22
C CYS A 81 7.37 18.34 4.73
N SER A 82 8.43 18.00 5.47
CA SER A 82 9.43 18.96 5.99
C SER A 82 9.95 19.93 4.93
N ASP A 83 10.25 19.44 3.73
CA ASP A 83 10.82 20.24 2.65
C ASP A 83 9.85 21.34 2.18
N VAL A 84 8.55 21.06 2.27
CA VAL A 84 7.51 22.06 2.03
C VAL A 84 7.53 23.06 3.18
N LEU A 85 7.46 22.60 4.43
CA LEU A 85 7.45 23.45 5.63
C LEU A 85 8.65 24.41 5.71
N GLU A 86 9.84 23.99 5.25
CA GLU A 86 11.05 24.83 5.23
C GLU A 86 10.96 26.00 4.25
N SER A 87 10.24 25.81 3.13
CA SER A 87 10.11 26.81 2.06
C SER A 87 8.80 27.58 2.09
N TYR A 88 7.88 27.18 2.98
CA TYR A 88 6.49 27.55 2.90
C TYR A 88 5.87 27.56 4.30
N SER A 89 5.82 28.75 4.89
CA SER A 89 5.29 28.89 6.25
C SER A 89 3.80 28.60 6.31
N GLU A 90 3.31 28.30 7.51
CA GLU A 90 1.88 28.07 7.80
C GLU A 90 1.00 29.19 7.24
N ALA A 91 1.36 30.46 7.51
CA ALA A 91 0.62 31.61 6.99
C ALA A 91 0.62 31.70 5.45
N GLN A 92 1.70 31.27 4.79
CA GLN A 92 1.77 31.24 3.31
C GLN A 92 0.94 30.10 2.73
N HIS A 93 0.87 28.96 3.42
CA HIS A 93 0.02 27.83 3.06
C HIS A 93 -1.46 28.17 3.21
N GLU A 94 -1.82 28.75 4.34
CA GLU A 94 -3.18 29.21 4.61
C GLU A 94 -3.64 30.23 3.56
N GLU A 95 -2.84 31.27 3.31
CA GLU A 95 -3.15 32.30 2.31
C GLU A 95 -3.33 31.69 0.92
N PHE A 96 -2.43 30.80 0.52
CA PHE A 96 -2.58 30.11 -0.76
C PHE A 96 -3.86 29.29 -0.86
N LEU A 97 -4.20 28.48 0.17
CA LEU A 97 -5.43 27.69 0.14
C LEU A 97 -6.67 28.58 0.08
N ARG A 98 -6.65 29.75 0.73
CA ARG A 98 -7.71 30.78 0.62
C ARG A 98 -7.81 31.38 -0.79
N THR A 99 -6.74 31.42 -1.58
CA THR A 99 -6.77 31.86 -2.98
C THR A 99 -7.27 30.79 -3.95
N GLN A 100 -7.31 29.52 -3.55
CA GLN A 100 -7.85 28.44 -4.38
C GLN A 100 -9.39 28.49 -4.41
N PRO A 101 -10.02 28.01 -5.50
CA PRO A 101 -11.46 27.78 -5.49
C PRO A 101 -11.83 26.84 -4.33
N PRO A 102 -12.90 27.13 -3.57
CA PRO A 102 -13.35 26.23 -2.51
C PRO A 102 -13.52 24.81 -3.04
N LEU A 103 -13.02 23.83 -2.31
CA LEU A 103 -13.13 22.43 -2.69
C LEU A 103 -14.50 21.89 -2.26
N ALA A 104 -15.27 21.29 -3.16
CA ALA A 104 -16.53 20.62 -2.84
C ALA A 104 -16.36 19.09 -2.79
N SER A 105 -15.64 18.53 -3.77
CA SER A 105 -15.34 17.09 -3.83
C SER A 105 -14.01 16.84 -4.51
N PHE A 106 -13.45 15.64 -4.31
CA PHE A 106 -12.23 15.22 -4.99
C PHE A 106 -12.27 13.74 -5.37
N GLN A 107 -11.54 13.37 -6.41
CA GLN A 107 -11.29 12.00 -6.83
C GLN A 107 -9.79 11.78 -7.05
N LEU A 108 -9.25 10.73 -6.44
CA LEU A 108 -7.85 10.34 -6.61
C LEU A 108 -7.75 9.21 -7.64
N GLY A 109 -6.93 9.41 -8.67
CA GLY A 109 -6.55 8.38 -9.62
C GLY A 109 -5.54 7.38 -9.02
N GLU A 110 -5.12 6.43 -9.84
CA GLU A 110 -4.07 5.48 -9.47
C GLU A 110 -2.72 6.20 -9.26
N PRO A 111 -1.98 5.91 -8.17
CA PRO A 111 -0.71 6.53 -7.91
C PRO A 111 0.38 6.03 -8.87
N GLN A 112 1.27 6.93 -9.26
CA GLN A 112 2.52 6.61 -9.93
C GLN A 112 3.67 6.70 -8.94
N ARG A 113 4.44 5.62 -8.80
CA ARG A 113 5.64 5.61 -7.96
C ARG A 113 6.78 6.34 -8.69
N GLN A 114 7.39 7.31 -8.02
CA GLN A 114 8.57 8.03 -8.48
C GLN A 114 9.67 7.92 -7.43
N SER A 115 10.91 7.69 -7.87
CA SER A 115 12.07 7.65 -6.99
C SER A 115 13.05 8.73 -7.42
N SER A 116 13.50 9.54 -6.47
CA SER A 116 14.52 10.57 -6.67
C SER A 116 15.62 10.43 -5.61
N LEU A 117 16.59 11.35 -5.63
CA LEU A 117 17.61 11.44 -4.57
C LEU A 117 17.01 11.83 -3.20
N GLU A 118 15.83 12.46 -3.21
CA GLU A 118 15.13 12.96 -2.01
C GLU A 118 14.25 11.87 -1.37
N GLY A 119 13.95 10.79 -2.10
CA GLY A 119 13.17 9.68 -1.57
C GLY A 119 12.29 9.00 -2.60
N THR A 120 11.33 8.21 -2.11
CA THR A 120 10.28 7.60 -2.94
C THR A 120 8.95 8.29 -2.69
N PHE A 121 8.26 8.63 -3.77
CA PHE A 121 7.00 9.34 -3.76
C PHE A 121 5.92 8.54 -4.48
N LEU A 122 4.69 8.68 -4.03
CA LEU A 122 3.51 8.30 -4.79
C LEU A 122 2.81 9.57 -5.28
N VAL A 123 2.78 9.73 -6.60
CA VAL A 123 2.15 10.88 -7.25
C VAL A 123 0.75 10.50 -7.70
N TYR A 124 -0.24 11.18 -7.16
CA TYR A 124 -1.64 11.01 -7.47
C TYR A 124 -2.09 12.11 -8.43
N ARG A 125 -2.88 11.73 -9.44
CA ARG A 125 -3.71 12.69 -10.16
C ARG A 125 -4.99 12.91 -9.36
N ALA A 126 -5.14 14.09 -8.79
CA ALA A 126 -6.32 14.50 -8.05
C ALA A 126 -7.22 15.35 -8.95
N GLN A 127 -8.43 14.88 -9.20
CA GLN A 127 -9.48 15.71 -9.77
C GLN A 127 -10.20 16.42 -8.62
N LEU A 128 -10.13 17.74 -8.60
CA LEU A 128 -10.77 18.61 -7.64
C LEU A 128 -11.99 19.25 -8.29
N THR A 129 -13.09 19.35 -7.56
CA THR A 129 -14.34 19.95 -8.05
C THR A 129 -14.79 21.03 -7.09
N SER A 130 -15.06 22.23 -7.61
CA SER A 130 -15.59 23.36 -6.86
C SER A 130 -17.13 23.32 -6.75
N PRO A 131 -17.74 24.12 -5.85
CA PRO A 131 -19.20 24.15 -5.66
C PRO A 131 -20.01 24.51 -6.92
N ASP A 132 -19.42 25.25 -7.86
CA ASP A 132 -20.05 25.61 -9.14
C ASP A 132 -19.95 24.50 -10.20
N GLY A 133 -19.32 23.38 -9.87
CA GLY A 133 -19.10 22.24 -10.75
C GLY A 133 -17.87 22.36 -11.65
N ALA A 134 -17.09 23.44 -11.56
CA ALA A 134 -15.81 23.50 -12.26
C ALA A 134 -14.86 22.43 -11.69
N SER A 135 -14.00 21.88 -12.56
CA SER A 135 -13.10 20.82 -12.17
C SER A 135 -11.70 21.04 -12.71
N GLN A 136 -10.71 20.82 -11.84
CA GLN A 136 -9.29 20.92 -12.14
C GLN A 136 -8.60 19.59 -11.83
N VAL A 137 -7.60 19.23 -12.61
CA VAL A 137 -6.74 18.07 -12.33
C VAL A 137 -5.38 18.58 -11.91
N ASN A 138 -4.97 18.22 -10.70
CA ASN A 138 -3.67 18.58 -10.14
C ASN A 138 -2.89 17.31 -9.79
N SER A 139 -1.57 17.38 -9.86
CA SER A 139 -0.71 16.33 -9.34
C SER A 139 -0.46 16.60 -7.86
N LEU A 140 -0.59 15.59 -7.01
CA LEU A 140 -0.26 15.70 -5.58
C LEU A 140 0.67 14.54 -5.23
N ALA A 141 1.78 14.83 -4.57
CA ALA A 141 2.79 13.84 -4.21
C ALA A 141 2.71 13.53 -2.71
N VAL A 142 2.88 12.27 -2.37
CA VAL A 142 3.04 11.80 -0.99
C VAL A 142 4.39 11.11 -0.86
N ALA A 143 5.27 11.58 0.03
CA ALA A 143 6.53 10.90 0.29
C ALA A 143 6.29 9.66 1.15
N LEU A 144 6.89 8.55 0.73
CA LEU A 144 7.00 7.31 1.48
C LEU A 144 8.31 7.34 2.25
N HIS A 145 8.25 7.71 3.54
CA HIS A 145 9.39 7.61 4.43
C HIS A 145 9.39 6.26 5.14
N SER A 146 10.59 5.71 5.39
CA SER A 146 10.73 4.41 6.06
C SER A 146 10.77 4.54 7.58
N ASP A 147 10.96 5.76 8.08
CA ASP A 147 11.21 6.12 9.48
C ASP A 147 10.11 6.99 10.12
N HIS A 148 9.19 7.53 9.33
CA HIS A 148 8.02 8.29 9.79
C HIS A 148 6.82 8.09 8.87
N ASP A 149 5.65 8.50 9.35
CA ASP A 149 4.38 8.43 8.62
C ASP A 149 4.48 9.14 7.26
N PRO A 150 3.74 8.68 6.22
CA PRO A 150 3.74 9.35 4.92
C PRO A 150 3.20 10.77 5.04
N LEU A 151 3.80 11.71 4.31
CA LEU A 151 3.44 13.14 4.33
C LEU A 151 3.21 13.65 2.92
N VAL A 152 2.38 14.70 2.78
CA VAL A 152 2.06 15.33 1.49
C VAL A 152 3.14 16.32 1.12
N CYS A 153 3.81 16.13 -0.01
CA CYS A 153 4.90 16.99 -0.45
C CYS A 153 4.47 17.98 -1.54
N ASP A 154 3.20 18.46 -1.49
CA ASP A 154 2.53 19.40 -2.42
C ASP A 154 3.30 19.70 -3.71
N ALA A 155 2.80 19.18 -4.83
CA ALA A 155 3.55 19.26 -6.07
C ALA A 155 3.67 20.73 -6.56
N PRO A 156 4.81 21.14 -7.16
CA PRO A 156 4.98 22.53 -7.60
C PRO A 156 3.92 23.03 -8.59
N ASP A 157 3.24 22.14 -9.32
CA ASP A 157 2.10 22.45 -10.19
C ASP A 157 0.82 22.77 -9.42
N TRP A 158 0.62 22.23 -8.22
CA TRP A 158 -0.48 22.61 -7.33
C TRP A 158 -0.39 24.08 -6.91
N ARG A 159 0.84 24.62 -6.82
CA ARG A 159 1.12 26.01 -6.39
C ARG A 159 1.17 27.04 -7.53
N LYS A 160 0.95 26.63 -8.79
CA LYS A 160 1.05 27.50 -9.99
C LYS A 160 -0.31 27.87 -10.53
#